data_AF-N9FEP2-F1
#
_entry.id   AF-N9FEP2-F1
#
_cell.length_a   1.000
_cell.length_b   1.000
_cell.length_c   1.000
_cell.angle_alpha   90.00
_cell.angle_beta   90.00
_cell.angle_gamma   90.00
#
_symmetry.space_group_name_H-M   'P 1'
#
loop_
_entity.id
_entity.type
_entity.pdbx_description
1 polymer ?
#
loop_
_entity_poly.entity_id
_entity_poly.type
_entity_poly.pdbx_seq_one_letter_code
_entity_poly.pdbx_strand_id
1 'polypeptide(L)'
;MIVNLDVISSRDYGSEQILTFSHGLKIKGQVKETNIPIPCRVRLFERSSGRLMNEIQTDDAGNYEFSHLTANKFFITAHHPLNTYNAVIADLVVPK
;
A
#
# COMPACT_ATOMS: atom_id res chain seq x y z
N MET A 1 8.76 -35.32 -15.08
CA MET A 1 8.84 -35.15 -13.61
C MET A 1 7.85 -34.07 -13.25
N ILE A 2 6.78 -34.41 -12.52
CA ILE A 2 5.77 -33.44 -12.07
C ILE A 2 6.07 -33.19 -10.59
N VAL A 3 6.32 -31.93 -10.24
CA VAL A 3 6.54 -31.51 -8.85
C VAL A 3 5.23 -30.92 -8.37
N ASN A 4 4.56 -31.64 -7.45
CA ASN A 4 3.42 -31.07 -6.72
C ASN A 4 3.97 -30.05 -5.72
N LEU A 5 3.73 -28.77 -5.99
CA LEU A 5 3.96 -27.69 -5.04
C LEU A 5 2.65 -27.43 -4.30
N ASP A 6 2.58 -27.84 -3.05
CA ASP A 6 1.61 -27.27 -2.12
C ASP A 6 2.10 -25.86 -1.76
N VAL A 7 1.48 -24.85 -2.34
CA VAL A 7 1.75 -23.44 -2.01
C VAL A 7 1.13 -23.17 -0.64
N ILE A 8 1.89 -23.47 0.41
CA ILE A 8 1.53 -23.04 1.77
C ILE A 8 1.87 -21.55 1.85
N SER A 9 0.87 -20.68 2.03
CA SER A 9 1.12 -19.26 2.32
C SER A 9 1.95 -19.19 3.60
N SER A 10 3.23 -18.86 3.50
CA SER A 10 4.06 -18.62 4.68
C SER A 10 3.57 -17.34 5.36
N ARG A 11 2.73 -17.49 6.39
CA ARG A 11 2.51 -16.42 7.35
C ARG A 11 3.75 -16.37 8.23
N ASP A 12 4.64 -15.45 7.91
CA ASP A 12 5.75 -15.08 8.77
C ASP A 12 5.20 -14.53 10.08
N TYR A 13 5.31 -15.33 11.15
CA TYR A 13 4.86 -15.02 12.51
C TYR A 13 6.00 -14.36 13.35
N GLY A 14 6.97 -13.72 12.69
CA GLY A 14 8.08 -13.03 13.33
C GLY A 14 7.95 -11.50 13.28
N SER A 15 7.69 -10.89 14.44
CA SER A 15 7.83 -9.46 14.79
C SER A 15 6.91 -8.43 14.09
N GLU A 16 6.09 -7.79 14.94
CA GLU A 16 5.23 -6.61 14.69
C GLU A 16 4.00 -6.85 13.80
N GLN A 17 2.84 -7.08 14.44
CA GLN A 17 1.54 -7.06 13.77
C GLN A 17 1.22 -5.64 13.30
N ILE A 18 1.67 -5.26 12.10
CA ILE A 18 1.39 -3.96 11.49
C ILE A 18 -0.05 -3.88 10.95
N LEU A 19 -0.67 -5.04 10.73
CA LEU A 19 -2.06 -5.22 10.34
C LEU A 19 -2.87 -5.78 11.52
N THR A 20 -4.08 -5.27 11.72
CA THR A 20 -5.00 -5.73 12.77
C THR A 20 -6.20 -6.49 12.18
N PHE A 21 -6.67 -7.52 12.87
CA PHE A 21 -7.90 -8.24 12.51
C PHE A 21 -9.19 -7.47 12.86
N SER A 22 -9.09 -6.39 13.64
CA SER A 22 -10.19 -5.44 13.90
C SER A 22 -10.25 -4.35 12.83
N HIS A 23 -11.29 -3.50 12.85
CA HIS A 23 -11.47 -2.39 11.87
C HIS A 23 -10.21 -1.53 11.64
N GLY A 24 -9.32 -1.44 12.65
CA GLY A 24 -8.01 -0.78 12.56
C GLY A 24 -8.07 0.70 12.20
N LEU A 25 -6.90 1.27 11.97
CA LEU A 25 -6.76 2.63 11.43
C LEU A 25 -6.74 2.59 9.90
N LYS A 26 -6.97 3.74 9.29
CA LYS A 26 -7.05 3.87 7.83
C LYS A 26 -6.11 4.93 7.29
N ILE A 27 -5.63 4.71 6.08
CA ILE A 27 -5.01 5.76 5.28
C ILE A 27 -5.88 5.94 4.04
N LYS A 28 -6.39 7.16 3.85
CA LYS A 28 -7.12 7.55 2.65
C LYS A 28 -6.45 8.74 1.99
N GLY A 29 -6.54 8.80 0.68
CA GLY A 29 -6.02 9.92 -0.10
C GLY A 29 -6.53 9.91 -1.53
N GLN A 30 -6.05 10.88 -2.29
CA GLN A 30 -6.38 11.04 -3.70
C GLN A 30 -5.11 11.35 -4.49
N VAL A 31 -4.89 10.63 -5.58
CA VAL A 31 -3.78 10.89 -6.51
C VAL A 31 -4.24 11.88 -7.57
N LYS A 32 -3.44 12.93 -7.78
CA LYS A 32 -3.66 13.95 -8.81
C LYS A 32 -2.38 14.27 -9.53
N GLU A 33 -2.48 14.50 -10.83
CA GLU A 33 -1.45 15.17 -11.64
C GLU A 33 -1.96 16.57 -11.97
N THR A 34 -1.23 17.61 -11.56
CA THR A 34 -1.61 19.01 -11.86
C THR A 34 -3.07 19.34 -11.50
N ASN A 35 -3.52 18.89 -10.33
CA ASN A 35 -4.91 18.96 -9.82
C ASN A 35 -5.96 18.11 -10.56
N ILE A 36 -5.59 17.36 -11.58
CA ILE A 36 -6.47 16.42 -12.28
C ILE A 36 -6.35 15.05 -11.60
N PRO A 37 -7.44 14.48 -11.06
CA PRO A 37 -7.39 13.14 -10.50
C PRO A 37 -7.07 12.10 -11.56
N ILE A 38 -6.22 11.13 -11.21
CA ILE A 38 -5.79 10.09 -12.14
C ILE A 38 -5.91 8.69 -11.51
N PRO A 39 -6.44 7.69 -12.23
CA PRO A 39 -6.40 6.31 -11.79
C PRO A 39 -4.96 5.78 -11.90
N CYS A 40 -4.42 5.26 -10.80
CA CYS A 40 -3.06 4.73 -10.79
C CYS A 40 -2.84 3.64 -9.74
N ARG A 41 -1.69 2.96 -9.82
CA ARG A 41 -1.27 1.97 -8.83
C ARG A 41 -0.62 2.67 -7.64
N VAL A 42 -1.08 2.34 -6.44
CA VAL A 42 -0.59 2.88 -5.17
C VAL A 42 -0.11 1.73 -4.29
N ARG A 43 1.11 1.86 -3.75
CA ARG A 43 1.73 0.87 -2.87
C ARG A 43 1.96 1.47 -1.50
N LEU A 44 1.62 0.72 -0.46
CA LEU A 44 1.86 1.05 0.94
C LEU A 44 3.03 0.25 1.47
N PHE A 45 3.98 0.92 2.09
CA PHE A 45 5.14 0.30 2.71
C PHE A 45 5.23 0.67 4.19
N GLU A 46 5.66 -0.29 5.00
CA GLU A 46 6.09 0.00 6.36
C GLU A 46 7.39 0.80 6.31
N ARG A 47 7.46 1.91 7.06
CA ARG A 47 8.61 2.82 6.99
C ARG A 47 9.88 2.28 7.64
N SER A 48 9.76 1.52 8.72
CA SER A 48 10.89 0.96 9.48
C SER A 48 11.66 -0.09 8.68
N SER A 49 10.94 -1.02 8.06
CA SER A 49 11.50 -2.16 7.33
C SER A 49 11.60 -1.95 5.82
N GLY A 50 10.83 -0.99 5.26
CA GLY A 50 10.65 -0.88 3.82
C GLY A 50 9.80 -2.00 3.21
N ARG A 51 9.15 -2.83 4.04
CA ARG A 51 8.33 -3.96 3.58
C ARG A 51 7.09 -3.45 2.84
N LEU A 52 6.83 -4.02 1.66
CA LEU A 52 5.56 -3.82 0.95
C LEU A 52 4.44 -4.46 1.77
N MET A 53 3.48 -3.64 2.19
CA MET A 53 2.37 -4.08 3.03
C MET A 53 1.12 -4.36 2.20
N ASN A 54 0.81 -3.46 1.27
CA ASN A 54 -0.35 -3.62 0.43
C ASN A 54 -0.18 -2.83 -0.87
N GLU A 55 -1.00 -3.16 -1.85
CA GLU A 55 -1.03 -2.53 -3.14
C GLU A 55 -2.46 -2.52 -3.67
N ILE A 56 -2.88 -1.36 -4.15
CA ILE A 56 -4.21 -1.17 -4.72
C ILE A 56 -4.14 -0.32 -6.00
N GLN A 57 -5.14 -0.53 -6.85
CA GLN A 57 -5.47 0.41 -7.92
C GLN A 57 -6.44 1.44 -7.34
N THR A 58 -6.20 2.73 -7.59
CA THR A 58 -7.19 3.76 -7.22
C THR A 58 -8.44 3.67 -8.11
N ASP A 59 -9.52 4.30 -7.67
CA ASP A 59 -10.70 4.50 -8.53
C ASP A 59 -10.44 5.50 -9.68
N ASP A 60 -11.43 5.70 -10.55
CA ASP A 60 -11.38 6.64 -11.68
C ASP A 60 -11.20 8.11 -11.23
N ALA A 61 -11.56 8.42 -9.98
CA ALA A 61 -11.35 9.71 -9.35
C ALA A 61 -10.02 9.77 -8.56
N GLY A 62 -9.12 8.80 -8.74
CA GLY A 62 -7.81 8.74 -8.09
C GLY A 62 -7.86 8.47 -6.59
N ASN A 63 -9.00 8.12 -6.01
CA ASN A 63 -9.11 7.86 -4.58
C ASN A 63 -8.56 6.48 -4.21
N TYR A 64 -7.96 6.40 -3.03
CA TYR A 64 -7.42 5.15 -2.49
C TYR A 64 -7.68 5.07 -0.99
N GLU A 65 -7.84 3.84 -0.48
CA GLU A 65 -7.99 3.55 0.94
C GLU A 65 -7.23 2.28 1.33
N PHE A 66 -6.36 2.38 2.32
CA PHE A 66 -5.81 1.26 3.06
C PHE A 66 -6.47 1.19 4.43
N SER A 67 -6.85 0.01 4.86
CA SER A 67 -7.53 -0.23 6.15
C SER A 67 -6.81 -1.30 6.97
N HIS A 68 -7.30 -1.56 8.18
CA HIS A 68 -6.76 -2.58 9.08
C HIS A 68 -5.30 -2.30 9.49
N LEU A 69 -4.89 -1.03 9.53
CA LEU A 69 -3.54 -0.63 9.87
C LEU A 69 -3.39 -0.39 11.38
N THR A 70 -2.20 -0.62 11.91
CA THR A 70 -1.80 -0.16 13.25
C THR A 70 -1.29 1.29 13.21
N ALA A 71 -1.02 1.88 14.38
CA ALA A 71 -0.51 3.25 14.53
C ALA A 71 0.96 3.44 14.09
N ASN A 72 1.51 2.51 13.30
CA ASN A 72 2.86 2.57 12.77
C ASN A 72 2.99 3.67 11.70
N LYS A 73 4.24 3.98 11.33
CA LYS A 73 4.55 4.94 10.26
C LYS A 73 4.72 4.22 8.93
N PHE A 74 4.18 4.81 7.88
CA PHE A 74 4.21 4.26 6.54
C PHE A 74 4.76 5.29 5.55
N PHE A 75 5.11 4.81 4.37
CA PHE A 75 5.23 5.66 3.19
C PHE A 75 4.45 5.04 2.04
N ILE A 76 4.03 5.88 1.11
CA ILE A 76 3.23 5.49 -0.03
C ILE A 76 3.97 5.85 -1.30
N THR A 77 3.96 4.95 -2.28
CA THR A 77 4.43 5.25 -3.63
C THR A 77 3.29 5.14 -4.63
N ALA A 78 3.14 6.14 -5.49
CA ALA A 78 2.25 6.10 -6.64
C ALA A 78 3.05 5.98 -7.94
N HIS A 79 2.63 5.08 -8.82
CA HIS A 79 3.24 4.91 -10.15
C HIS A 79 2.30 5.46 -11.20
N HIS A 80 2.78 6.40 -12.00
CA HIS A 80 1.96 7.03 -13.04
C HIS A 80 1.58 5.99 -14.12
N PRO A 81 0.31 5.91 -14.55
CA PRO A 81 -0.15 4.89 -15.50
C PRO A 81 0.58 4.96 -16.86
N LEU A 82 1.01 6.15 -17.27
CA LEU A 82 1.78 6.36 -18.50
C LEU A 82 3.31 6.23 -18.31
N ASN A 83 3.78 5.82 -17.12
CA ASN A 83 5.20 5.73 -16.77
C ASN A 83 6.01 7.02 -17.03
N THR A 84 5.34 8.18 -17.04
CA THR A 84 5.98 9.50 -17.19
C THR A 84 6.81 9.88 -15.96
N TYR A 85 6.48 9.30 -14.80
CA TYR A 85 7.27 9.38 -13.57
C TYR A 85 7.61 7.97 -13.09
N ASN A 86 8.83 7.80 -12.59
CA ASN A 86 9.26 6.53 -12.00
C ASN A 86 8.42 6.17 -10.77
N ALA A 87 8.28 7.10 -9.83
CA ALA A 87 7.37 7.04 -8.68
C ALA A 87 7.21 8.41 -8.02
N VAL A 88 6.06 8.68 -7.44
CA VAL A 88 5.84 9.79 -6.49
C VAL A 88 5.73 9.20 -5.09
N ILE A 89 6.44 9.77 -4.12
CA ILE A 89 6.50 9.24 -2.74
C ILE A 89 5.89 10.23 -1.76
N ALA A 90 4.97 9.75 -0.93
CA ALA A 90 4.51 10.44 0.27
C ALA A 90 5.12 9.74 1.50
N ASP A 91 6.04 10.42 2.20
CA ASP A 91 6.68 9.90 3.42
C ASP A 91 5.91 10.30 4.69
N LEU A 92 6.19 9.59 5.79
CA LEU A 92 5.66 9.82 7.14
C LEU A 92 4.13 9.83 7.19
N VAL A 93 3.50 8.94 6.43
CA VAL A 93 2.05 8.75 6.43
C VAL A 93 1.65 8.01 7.70
N VAL A 94 0.73 8.61 8.46
CA VAL A 94 0.21 8.05 9.72
C VAL A 94 -1.27 7.74 9.54
N PRO A 95 -1.72 6.50 9.81
CA PRO A 95 -3.13 6.12 9.76
C PRO A 95 -3.97 6.89 10.78
N LYS A 96 -5.23 7.15 10.43
CA LYS A 96 -6.22 7.86 11.27
C LYS A 96 -7.59 7.19 11.23
#